data_AF-A0A9Q8YF75-F1
#
_entry.id   AF-A0A9Q8YF75-F1
#
_cell.length_a   1.000
_cell.length_b   1.000
_cell.length_c   1.000
_cell.angle_alpha   90.00
_cell.angle_beta   90.00
_cell.angle_gamma   90.00
#
_symmetry.space_group_name_H-M   'P 1'
#
loop_
_entity.id
_entity.type
_entity.pdbx_description
1 polymer ?
#
loop_
_entity_poly.entity_id
_entity_poly.type
_entity_poly.pdbx_seq_one_letter_code
_entity_poly.pdbx_strand_id
1 'polypeptide(L)'
;MFDPVESAWISPTELNFLQRIFDRVCMWCQIDRPSKRADHLATYLLHEYRAGIRDETALFEAAMWREARRSKSGLMHEHDKGLDDTTIN
;
A
#
# COMPACT_ATOMS: atom_id res chain seq x y z
N MET A 1 -17.43 8.19 -35.48
CA MET A 1 -18.02 7.48 -34.32
C MET A 1 -16.84 6.81 -33.65
N PHE A 2 -16.29 7.45 -32.62
CA PHE A 2 -15.18 6.89 -31.85
C PHE A 2 -15.83 6.11 -30.72
N ASP A 3 -15.82 4.79 -30.80
CA ASP A 3 -16.17 3.93 -29.68
C ASP A 3 -15.02 4.02 -28.65
N PRO A 4 -15.19 4.73 -27.53
CA PRO A 4 -14.16 4.82 -26.52
C PRO A 4 -14.36 3.63 -25.58
N VAL A 5 -14.01 2.44 -26.06
CA VAL A 5 -13.90 1.27 -25.19
C VAL A 5 -12.72 1.50 -24.24
N GLU A 6 -13.07 1.92 -23.02
CA GLU A 6 -12.46 1.43 -21.78
C GLU A 6 -10.96 1.67 -21.55
N SER A 7 -10.42 2.79 -22.00
CA SER A 7 -9.29 3.38 -21.27
C SER A 7 -9.89 4.19 -20.13
N ALA A 8 -9.94 3.63 -18.93
CA ALA A 8 -10.43 4.27 -17.71
C ALA A 8 -9.74 5.63 -17.48
N TRP A 9 -10.29 6.69 -18.07
CA TRP A 9 -9.85 8.06 -17.85
C TRP A 9 -10.31 8.43 -16.46
N ILE A 10 -9.39 8.30 -15.50
CA ILE A 10 -9.57 8.87 -14.17
C ILE A 10 -9.75 10.37 -14.37
N SER A 11 -10.92 10.90 -13.99
CA SER A 11 -11.16 12.33 -14.09
C SER A 11 -10.15 13.09 -13.23
N PRO A 12 -9.76 14.33 -13.57
CA PRO A 12 -8.83 15.10 -12.75
C PRO A 12 -9.28 15.24 -11.29
N THR A 13 -10.60 15.27 -11.04
CA THR A 13 -11.18 15.24 -9.71
C THR A 13 -10.91 13.92 -8.97
N GLU A 14 -11.07 12.79 -9.65
CA GLU A 14 -10.82 11.45 -9.11
C GLU A 14 -9.32 11.26 -8.85
N LEU A 15 -8.47 11.77 -9.74
CA LEU A 15 -7.02 11.77 -9.57
C LEU A 15 -6.61 12.62 -8.36
N ASN A 16 -7.18 13.82 -8.21
CA ASN A 16 -6.90 14.68 -7.06
C ASN A 16 -7.31 14.03 -5.74
N PHE A 17 -8.46 13.36 -5.74
CA PHE A 17 -8.96 12.60 -4.60
C PHE A 17 -8.02 11.46 -4.22
N LEU A 18 -7.64 10.61 -5.18
CA LEU A 18 -6.68 9.52 -4.96
C LEU A 18 -5.32 10.06 -4.47
N GLN A 19 -4.86 11.17 -5.04
CA GLN A 19 -3.58 11.78 -4.69
C GLN A 19 -3.57 12.37 -3.27
N ARG A 20 -4.69 12.95 -2.80
CA ARG A 20 -4.84 13.42 -1.41
C ARG A 20 -4.73 12.27 -0.42
N ILE A 21 -5.41 11.16 -0.68
CA ILE A 21 -5.37 9.97 0.18
C ILE A 21 -3.97 9.37 0.16
N PHE A 22 -3.38 9.25 -1.02
CA PHE A 22 -2.02 8.78 -1.20
C PHE A 22 -1.02 9.60 -0.38
N ASP A 23 -1.05 10.93 -0.48
CA ASP A 23 -0.13 11.82 0.23
C ASP A 23 -0.31 11.70 1.75
N ARG A 24 -1.55 11.56 2.23
CA ARG A 24 -1.87 11.34 3.65
C ARG A 24 -1.30 10.03 4.19
N VAL A 25 -1.46 8.92 3.45
CA VAL A 25 -0.91 7.62 3.83
C VAL A 25 0.62 7.63 3.73
N CYS A 26 1.18 8.30 2.72
CA CYS A 26 2.62 8.48 2.55
C CYS A 26 3.23 9.23 3.74
N MET A 27 2.59 10.32 4.18
CA MET A 27 2.99 11.10 5.35
C MET A 27 2.88 10.27 6.64
N TRP A 28 1.81 9.50 6.80
CA TRP A 28 1.60 8.67 7.98
C TRP A 28 2.59 7.51 8.09
N CYS A 29 2.85 6.83 6.97
CA CYS A 29 3.74 5.68 6.91
C CYS A 29 5.22 6.07 6.73
N GLN A 30 5.52 7.38 6.66
CA GLN A 30 6.83 7.94 6.34
C GLN A 30 7.47 7.25 5.12
N ILE A 31 6.65 6.96 4.11
CA ILE A 31 7.11 6.31 2.89
C ILE A 31 7.83 7.36 2.05
N ASP A 32 9.04 7.05 1.60
CA ASP A 32 9.74 7.92 0.67
C ASP A 32 9.04 7.86 -0.70
N ARG A 33 8.74 9.03 -1.29
CA ARG A 33 7.92 9.17 -2.51
C ARG A 33 8.34 8.27 -3.69
N PRO A 34 9.63 8.03 -3.97
CA PRO A 34 10.11 7.07 -4.96
C PRO A 34 10.36 5.66 -4.38
N SER A 35 9.50 5.16 -3.49
CA SER A 35 9.62 3.80 -2.96
C SER A 35 8.73 2.80 -3.70
N LYS A 36 9.17 1.54 -3.78
CA LYS A 36 8.30 0.41 -4.20
C LYS A 36 7.01 0.32 -3.38
N ARG A 37 7.03 0.83 -2.13
CA ARG A 37 5.86 0.92 -1.25
C ARG A 37 4.84 1.94 -1.76
N ALA A 38 5.30 3.11 -2.19
CA ALA A 38 4.48 4.14 -2.79
C ALA A 38 3.82 3.65 -4.09
N ASP A 39 4.56 2.97 -4.97
CA ASP A 39 4.00 2.39 -6.20
C ASP A 39 2.88 1.36 -5.92
N HIS A 40 3.12 0.45 -4.98
CA HIS A 40 2.11 -0.52 -4.54
C HIS A 40 0.89 0.15 -3.89
N LEU A 41 1.09 1.22 -3.13
CA LEU A 41 0.01 1.97 -2.49
C LEU A 41 -0.86 2.67 -3.53
N ALA A 42 -0.26 3.36 -4.51
CA ALA A 42 -0.98 4.03 -5.58
C ALA A 42 -1.82 3.04 -6.40
N THR A 43 -1.23 1.89 -6.74
CA THR A 43 -1.94 0.82 -7.47
C THR A 43 -3.10 0.24 -6.66
N TYR A 44 -2.91 0.05 -5.35
CA TYR A 44 -3.97 -0.43 -4.46
C TYR A 44 -5.14 0.55 -4.35
N LEU A 45 -4.84 1.84 -4.12
CA LEU A 45 -5.85 2.89 -4.05
C LEU A 45 -6.66 2.97 -5.35
N LEU A 46 -6.01 2.86 -6.50
CA LEU A 46 -6.68 2.83 -7.79
C LEU A 46 -7.58 1.60 -7.95
N HIS A 47 -7.13 0.43 -7.50
CA HIS A 47 -7.92 -0.81 -7.56
C HIS A 47 -9.18 -0.70 -6.70
N GLU A 48 -9.05 -0.28 -5.45
CA GLU A 48 -10.18 -0.11 -4.53
C GLU A 48 -11.18 0.94 -5.01
N TYR A 49 -10.68 2.02 -5.61
CA TYR A 49 -11.53 3.04 -6.22
C TYR A 49 -12.32 2.48 -7.39
N ARG A 50 -11.68 1.67 -8.25
CA ARG A 50 -12.34 0.97 -9.37
C ARG A 50 -13.32 -0.11 -8.90
N ALA A 51 -13.08 -0.70 -7.72
CA ALA A 51 -14.01 -1.64 -7.09
C ALA A 51 -15.29 -0.95 -6.56
N GLY A 52 -15.31 0.40 -6.51
CA GLY A 52 -16.48 1.20 -6.18
C GLY A 52 -16.37 1.97 -4.86
N ILE A 53 -15.22 1.91 -4.17
CA ILE A 53 -15.02 2.68 -2.93
C ILE A 53 -14.74 4.15 -3.31
N ARG A 54 -15.72 5.02 -3.05
CA ARG A 54 -15.64 6.47 -3.31
C ARG A 54 -15.51 7.31 -2.04
N ASP A 55 -15.50 6.68 -0.87
CA ASP A 55 -15.36 7.34 0.43
C ASP A 55 -13.90 7.52 0.81
N GLU A 56 -13.50 8.75 1.12
CA GLU A 56 -12.11 9.10 1.44
C GLU A 56 -11.62 8.32 2.66
N THR A 57 -12.45 8.30 3.70
CA THR A 57 -12.17 7.63 4.97
C THR A 57 -12.05 6.12 4.78
N ALA A 58 -12.98 5.51 4.04
CA ALA A 58 -12.98 4.07 3.81
C ALA A 58 -11.74 3.62 3.00
N LEU A 59 -11.38 4.37 1.96
CA LEU A 59 -10.19 4.08 1.13
C LEU A 59 -8.90 4.27 1.95
N PHE A 60 -8.85 5.31 2.78
CA PHE A 60 -7.73 5.57 3.68
C PHE A 60 -7.58 4.47 4.73
N GLU A 61 -8.66 4.08 5.40
CA GLU A 61 -8.65 2.99 6.38
C GLU A 61 -8.20 1.68 5.73
N ALA A 62 -8.73 1.32 4.55
CA ALA A 62 -8.33 0.11 3.84
C ALA A 62 -6.82 0.09 3.53
N ALA A 63 -6.28 1.22 3.06
CA ALA A 63 -4.84 1.37 2.82
C ALA A 63 -4.01 1.29 4.11
N MET A 64 -4.49 1.90 5.20
CA MET A 64 -3.87 1.86 6.52
C MET A 64 -3.84 0.45 7.10
N TRP A 65 -4.94 -0.29 7.02
CA TRP A 65 -5.02 -1.69 7.43
C TRP A 65 -4.01 -2.56 6.69
N ARG A 66 -3.82 -2.31 5.39
CA ARG A 66 -2.83 -3.03 4.58
C ARG A 66 -1.39 -2.73 5.01
N GLU A 67 -1.04 -1.46 5.23
CA GLU A 67 0.32 -1.09 5.67
C GLU A 67 0.57 -1.51 7.12
N ALA A 68 -0.43 -1.41 8.01
CA ALA A 68 -0.33 -1.90 9.40
C ALA A 68 -0.07 -3.42 9.47
N ARG A 69 -0.67 -4.21 8.56
CA ARG A 69 -0.39 -5.64 8.45
C ARG A 69 1.02 -5.93 7.92
N ARG A 70 1.56 -5.08 7.06
CA ARG A 70 2.93 -5.19 6.54
C ARG A 70 3.99 -4.83 7.58
N SER A 71 3.75 -3.80 8.39
CA SER A 71 4.65 -3.40 9.47
C SER A 71 4.72 -4.42 10.61
N LYS A 72 3.67 -5.23 10.80
CA LYS A 72 3.65 -6.31 11.81
C LYS A 72 4.39 -7.59 11.39
N SER A 73 4.73 -7.77 10.11
CA SER A 73 5.47 -8.95 9.64
C SER A 73 7.00 -8.82 9.70
N GLY A 74 7.53 -7.69 10.20
CA GLY A 74 8.98 -7.48 10.37
C GLY A 74 9.53 -7.83 11.76
N LEU A 75 8.66 -8.21 12.70
CA LEU A 75 9.07 -8.71 14.02
C LEU A 75 8.66 -10.18 14.09
N MET A 76 9.65 -11.04 14.30
CA MET A 76 9.56 -12.49 14.57
C MET A 76 9.57 -13.41 13.35
N HIS A 77 10.74 -13.56 12.74
CA HIS A 77 11.27 -14.90 12.49
C HIS A 77 12.76 -14.92 12.84
N GLU A 78 13.08 -14.62 14.11
CA GLU A 78 14.29 -15.20 14.71
C GLU A 78 13.97 -16.67 14.98
N HIS A 79 14.35 -17.53 14.04
CA HIS A 79 14.68 -18.91 14.39
C HIS A 79 16.17 -18.92 14.68
N ASP A 80 16.51 -18.39 15.87
CA ASP A 80 17.72 -18.77 16.56
C ASP A 80 17.57 -20.25 16.94
N LYS A 81 18.21 -21.12 16.17
CA LYS A 81 18.85 -22.30 16.73
C LYS A 81 20.23 -22.38 16.12
N GLY A 82 21.14 -21.72 16.82
CA GLY A 82 22.58 -21.89 16.67
C GLY A 82 22.93 -23.38 16.57
N LEU A 83 23.65 -23.66 15.50
CA LEU A 83 24.55 -24.79 15.41
C LEU A 83 25.79 -24.41 16.23
N ASP A 84 25.97 -24.99 17.41
CA ASP A 84 27.30 -25.19 17.96
C ASP A 84 27.49 -26.68 18.28
N ASP A 85 28.21 -27.30 17.35
CA ASP A 85 29.01 -28.48 17.60
C ASP A 85 30.27 -28.05 18.37
N THR A 86 30.75 -28.91 19.26
CA THR A 86 32.05 -28.89 19.97
C THR A 86 32.12 -28.21 21.36
N THR A 87 32.22 -29.02 22.44
CA THR A 87 33.41 -29.10 23.34
C THR A 87 33.19 -30.07 24.53
N ILE A 88 33.91 -31.21 24.46
CA ILE A 88 34.63 -31.99 25.50
C ILE A 88 34.42 -31.61 26.99
N ASN A 89 33.96 -32.58 27.79
CA ASN A 89 34.62 -33.06 29.03
C ASN A 89 34.18 -34.49 29.35
#